data_AF-A0A914NBS3-F1
#
_entry.id   AF-A0A914NBS3-F1
#
_cell.length_a   1.000
_cell.length_b   1.000
_cell.length_c   1.000
_cell.angle_alpha   90.00
_cell.angle_beta   90.00
_cell.angle_gamma   90.00
#
_symmetry.space_group_name_H-M   'P 1'
#
loop_
_entity.id
_entity.type
_entity.pdbx_description
1 polymer ?
#
loop_
_entity_poly.entity_id
_entity_poly.type
_entity_poly.pdbx_seq_one_letter_code
_entity_poly.pdbx_strand_id
1 'polypeptide(L)'
;MIRDRVAALLIILLAIWASLNCVMSEEVTYVGYGRHTMVNNIITKIGTARRIAKTNEDLEDYKGTENACDVKFDENGDIVLNYNSVRETGCAIDLLHQYLNNKFEFNATLSNDNKEIKECLHPMTTDGFNANMVPLAYSIGFERFEKLKEGPYEGEDISCDKKDECRERAGECLKPGGLEFGWAYNGDKVHASMQSVGEPVVCECPLKDDHVNNLKSEISVRVDDGLYWFKIEKVGRHCYLSNSGCHSFVCLGTSDEIVFEKGLIKPITWKIEDKSHGDSYYDQLLAFYLLPQKASFQRVGNIIKRNSPLNGPNCKIEIKFVSLRNFIFKFKIYLRLLIFIPIFSTHIHSYFFYSYSYFFYS
;
A
#
# COMPACT_ATOMS: atom_id res chain seq x y z
N MET A 1 -60.65 19.94 14.35
CA MET A 1 -60.81 18.57 13.81
C MET A 1 -60.25 18.39 12.39
N ILE A 2 -60.68 19.15 11.36
CA ILE A 2 -60.12 19.01 10.00
C ILE A 2 -58.66 19.51 9.94
N ARG A 3 -58.36 20.65 10.58
CA ARG A 3 -57.03 21.26 10.63
C ARG A 3 -55.97 20.37 11.31
N ASP A 4 -56.36 19.66 12.38
CA ASP A 4 -55.46 18.79 13.13
C ASP A 4 -55.11 17.51 12.35
N ARG A 5 -56.05 17.02 11.53
CA ARG A 5 -55.84 15.87 10.64
C ARG A 5 -54.92 16.20 9.47
N VAL A 6 -54.99 17.43 8.93
CA VAL A 6 -54.10 17.88 7.86
C VAL A 6 -52.66 18.06 8.36
N ALA A 7 -52.48 18.61 9.56
CA ALA A 7 -51.16 18.76 10.17
C ALA A 7 -50.50 17.41 10.48
N ALA A 8 -51.25 16.44 11.01
CA ALA A 8 -50.74 15.09 11.25
C ALA A 8 -50.32 14.38 9.96
N LEU A 9 -51.10 14.55 8.88
CA LEU A 9 -50.77 13.97 7.57
C LEU A 9 -49.48 14.56 6.98
N LEU A 10 -49.26 15.87 7.13
CA LEU A 10 -48.04 16.55 6.70
C LEU A 10 -46.80 16.10 7.47
N ILE A 11 -46.91 15.88 8.78
CA ILE A 11 -45.81 15.36 9.61
C ILE A 11 -45.44 13.94 9.19
N ILE A 12 -46.44 13.10 8.92
CA ILE A 12 -46.20 11.72 8.45
C ILE A 12 -45.55 11.74 7.05
N LEU A 13 -46.02 12.59 6.14
CA LEU A 13 -45.40 12.75 4.81
C LEU A 13 -43.95 13.24 4.91
N LEU A 14 -43.65 14.20 5.79
CA LEU A 14 -42.28 14.68 6.02
C LEU A 14 -41.39 13.61 6.65
N ALA A 15 -41.91 12.80 7.58
CA ALA A 15 -41.18 11.68 8.17
C ALA A 15 -40.88 10.58 7.13
N ILE A 16 -41.85 10.27 6.25
CA ILE A 16 -41.65 9.33 5.14
C ILE A 16 -40.62 9.88 4.15
N TRP A 17 -40.68 11.17 3.81
CA TRP A 17 -39.74 11.81 2.89
C TRP A 17 -38.32 11.89 3.47
N ALA A 18 -38.18 12.17 4.77
CA ALA A 18 -36.91 12.12 5.50
C ALA A 18 -36.35 10.69 5.57
N SER A 19 -37.22 9.68 5.71
CA SER A 19 -36.80 8.26 5.73
C SER A 19 -36.39 7.74 4.35
N LEU A 20 -37.01 8.23 3.28
CA LEU A 20 -36.67 7.88 1.89
C LEU A 20 -35.39 8.57 1.40
N ASN A 21 -35.06 9.76 1.92
CA ASN A 21 -33.78 10.43 1.65
C ASN A 21 -32.63 9.93 2.53
N CYS A 22 -32.89 8.95 3.41
CA CYS A 22 -31.85 8.22 4.15
C CYS A 22 -31.46 6.92 3.41
N VAL A 23 -31.56 6.90 2.08
CA VAL A 23 -30.76 5.96 1.27
C VAL A 23 -29.33 6.46 1.40
N MET A 24 -28.57 5.84 2.30
CA MET A 24 -27.12 6.00 2.35
C MET A 24 -26.60 5.79 0.93
N SER A 25 -26.17 6.88 0.29
CA SER A 25 -25.54 6.82 -1.02
C SER A 25 -24.41 5.81 -0.92
N GLU A 26 -24.50 4.71 -1.68
CA GLU A 26 -23.42 3.74 -1.78
C GLU A 26 -22.16 4.49 -2.23
N GLU A 27 -21.13 4.51 -1.37
CA GLU A 27 -19.88 5.20 -1.70
C GLU A 27 -19.12 4.35 -2.71
N VAL A 28 -19.20 4.76 -3.98
CA VAL A 28 -18.45 4.14 -5.07
C VAL A 28 -17.03 4.71 -5.07
N THR A 29 -16.05 3.84 -4.89
CA THR A 29 -14.62 4.21 -4.94
C THR A 29 -13.87 3.33 -5.92
N TYR A 30 -12.70 3.78 -6.35
CA TYR A 30 -11.80 3.00 -7.19
C TYR A 30 -10.57 2.60 -6.38
N VAL A 31 -10.11 1.37 -6.53
CA VAL A 31 -8.93 0.86 -5.82
C VAL A 31 -7.98 0.14 -6.78
N GLY A 32 -6.70 0.11 -6.38
CA GLY A 32 -5.70 -0.71 -7.06
C GLY A 32 -5.22 -0.15 -8.39
N TYR A 33 -4.24 -0.84 -8.96
CA TYR A 33 -3.72 -0.54 -10.30
C TYR A 33 -4.81 -0.71 -11.37
N GLY A 34 -5.59 -1.79 -11.28
CA GLY A 34 -6.66 -2.13 -12.22
C GLY A 34 -7.88 -1.21 -12.17
N ARG A 35 -7.90 -0.20 -11.29
CA ARG A 35 -9.05 0.71 -11.08
C ARG A 35 -10.35 -0.07 -10.85
N HIS A 36 -10.30 -1.02 -9.93
CA HIS A 36 -11.46 -1.85 -9.58
C HIS A 36 -12.54 -1.00 -8.92
N THR A 37 -13.80 -1.22 -9.29
CA THR A 37 -14.93 -0.53 -8.65
C THR A 37 -15.23 -1.21 -7.33
N MET A 38 -15.18 -0.44 -6.25
CA MET A 38 -15.49 -0.86 -4.90
C MET A 38 -16.75 -0.16 -4.41
N VAL A 39 -17.69 -0.94 -3.88
CA VAL A 39 -18.93 -0.47 -3.26
C VAL A 39 -19.07 -1.17 -1.92
N ASN A 40 -19.27 -0.41 -0.84
CA ASN A 40 -19.43 -0.95 0.51
C ASN A 40 -18.31 -1.95 0.90
N ASN A 41 -17.04 -1.62 0.59
CA ASN A 41 -15.84 -2.46 0.82
C ASN A 41 -15.81 -3.80 0.05
N ILE A 42 -16.60 -3.95 -1.01
CA ILE A 42 -16.62 -5.12 -1.88
C ILE A 42 -16.23 -4.70 -3.30
N ILE A 43 -15.35 -5.47 -3.95
CA ILE A 43 -15.03 -5.29 -5.37
C ILE A 43 -16.17 -5.88 -6.21
N THR A 44 -17.03 -4.99 -6.69
CA THR A 44 -18.22 -5.35 -7.50
C THR A 44 -17.92 -5.43 -8.99
N LYS A 45 -16.82 -4.81 -9.44
CA LYS A 45 -16.38 -4.87 -10.84
C LYS A 45 -14.86 -4.82 -10.94
N ILE A 46 -14.28 -5.83 -11.57
CA ILE A 46 -12.89 -5.81 -11.99
C ILE A 46 -12.73 -4.79 -13.11
N GLY A 47 -11.77 -3.87 -12.93
CA GLY A 47 -11.54 -2.80 -13.89
C GLY A 47 -10.76 -3.28 -15.11
N THR A 48 -9.66 -2.60 -15.40
CA THR A 48 -8.87 -2.83 -16.61
C THR A 48 -7.88 -3.98 -16.47
N ALA A 49 -7.42 -4.26 -15.25
CA ALA A 49 -6.54 -5.39 -14.96
C ALA A 49 -7.36 -6.67 -14.76
N ARG A 50 -7.55 -7.44 -15.85
CA ARG A 50 -8.43 -8.62 -15.87
C ARG A 50 -7.69 -9.96 -15.91
N ARG A 51 -6.43 -9.95 -16.33
CA ARG A 51 -5.63 -11.18 -16.48
C ARG A 51 -4.79 -11.39 -15.25
N ILE A 52 -4.78 -12.61 -14.72
CA ILE A 52 -3.86 -12.96 -13.63
C ILE A 52 -2.49 -13.34 -14.21
N ALA A 53 -1.44 -12.64 -13.81
CA ALA A 53 -0.05 -12.94 -14.13
C ALA A 53 0.47 -14.15 -13.34
N LYS A 54 1.21 -15.02 -14.04
CA LYS A 54 1.80 -16.26 -13.54
C LYS A 54 3.28 -16.37 -13.90
N THR A 55 3.74 -15.67 -14.93
CA THR A 55 5.14 -15.67 -15.39
C THR A 55 5.64 -14.24 -15.64
N ASN A 56 6.95 -14.09 -15.87
CA ASN A 56 7.53 -12.79 -16.21
C ASN A 56 7.03 -12.26 -17.56
N GLU A 57 6.75 -13.14 -18.52
CA GLU A 57 6.19 -12.77 -19.82
C GLU A 57 4.80 -12.16 -19.69
N ASP A 58 4.00 -12.62 -18.71
CA ASP A 58 2.70 -12.00 -18.42
C ASP A 58 2.85 -10.53 -17.97
N LEU A 59 3.99 -10.18 -17.34
CA LEU A 59 4.27 -8.84 -16.80
C LEU A 59 4.63 -7.81 -17.88
N GLU A 60 4.95 -8.23 -19.11
CA GLU A 60 5.40 -7.29 -20.15
C GLU A 60 4.31 -6.29 -20.53
N ASP A 61 3.03 -6.69 -20.53
CA ASP A 61 1.89 -5.79 -20.76
C ASP A 61 1.61 -4.83 -19.58
N TYR A 62 2.16 -5.14 -18.40
CA TYR A 62 2.03 -4.32 -17.19
C TYR A 62 3.14 -3.26 -17.12
N LYS A 63 4.37 -3.61 -17.51
CA LYS A 63 5.54 -2.73 -17.44
C LYS A 63 5.36 -1.49 -18.34
N GLY A 64 5.80 -0.34 -17.83
CA GLY A 64 5.80 0.92 -18.58
C GLY A 64 4.44 1.60 -18.72
N THR A 65 3.39 1.05 -18.11
CA THR A 65 2.08 1.72 -18.01
C THR A 65 2.07 2.71 -16.84
N GLU A 66 1.15 3.69 -16.89
CA GLU A 66 1.02 4.69 -15.84
C GLU A 66 0.73 4.03 -14.49
N ASN A 67 1.46 4.44 -13.45
CA ASN A 67 1.37 3.91 -12.08
C ASN A 67 1.68 2.40 -11.93
N ALA A 68 2.17 1.70 -12.94
CA ALA A 68 2.64 0.33 -12.76
C ALA A 68 4.00 0.28 -12.06
N CYS A 69 4.20 -0.74 -11.22
CA CYS A 69 5.46 -1.00 -10.56
C CYS A 69 6.45 -1.71 -11.51
N ASP A 70 7.75 -1.58 -11.26
CA ASP A 70 8.74 -2.50 -11.84
C ASP A 70 8.70 -3.82 -11.06
N VAL A 71 8.01 -4.81 -11.64
CA VAL A 71 7.72 -6.12 -11.04
C VAL A 71 8.43 -7.21 -11.81
N LYS A 72 8.94 -8.21 -11.08
CA LYS A 72 9.36 -9.51 -11.61
C LYS A 72 8.94 -10.64 -10.68
N PHE A 73 8.79 -11.83 -11.24
CA PHE A 73 8.81 -13.09 -10.50
C PHE A 73 10.25 -13.60 -10.41
N ASP A 74 10.71 -13.94 -9.21
CA ASP A 74 11.99 -14.61 -9.03
C ASP A 74 11.90 -16.12 -9.35
N GLU A 75 13.02 -16.84 -9.19
CA GLU A 75 13.10 -18.28 -9.46
C GLU A 75 12.13 -19.12 -8.60
N ASN A 76 11.72 -18.61 -7.44
CA ASN A 76 10.76 -19.27 -6.55
C ASN A 76 9.30 -18.92 -6.93
N GLY A 77 9.11 -18.00 -7.86
CA GLY A 77 7.82 -17.42 -8.20
C GLY A 77 7.34 -16.38 -7.19
N ASP A 78 8.24 -15.82 -6.38
CA ASP A 78 7.94 -14.72 -5.47
C ASP A 78 7.87 -13.40 -6.24
N ILE A 79 7.00 -12.48 -5.80
CA ILE A 79 6.83 -11.18 -6.45
C ILE A 79 7.88 -10.23 -5.89
N VAL A 80 8.69 -9.64 -6.76
CA VAL A 80 9.76 -8.69 -6.40
C VAL A 80 9.48 -7.34 -7.06
N LEU A 81 9.41 -6.29 -6.25
CA LEU A 81 9.27 -4.90 -6.65
C LEU A 81 10.63 -4.19 -6.54
N ASN A 82 10.97 -3.36 -7.51
CA ASN A 82 12.14 -2.50 -7.47
C ASN A 82 11.75 -1.05 -7.18
N TYR A 83 11.97 -0.59 -5.95
CA TYR A 83 11.53 0.74 -5.53
C TYR A 83 12.29 1.88 -6.24
N ASN A 84 13.58 1.69 -6.56
CA ASN A 84 14.40 2.72 -7.20
C ASN A 84 13.81 3.21 -8.53
N SER A 85 13.11 2.34 -9.26
CA SER A 85 12.46 2.67 -10.54
C SER A 85 11.22 3.57 -10.41
N VAL A 86 10.59 3.58 -9.23
CA VAL A 86 9.30 4.26 -8.96
C VAL A 86 9.43 5.34 -7.90
N ARG A 87 10.64 5.68 -7.46
CA ARG A 87 10.89 6.63 -6.37
C ARG A 87 10.36 8.04 -6.64
N GLU A 88 10.22 8.44 -7.90
CA GLU A 88 9.74 9.77 -8.28
C GLU A 88 8.22 9.83 -8.50
N THR A 89 7.64 8.73 -8.98
CA THR A 89 6.24 8.67 -9.43
C THR A 89 5.32 7.90 -8.49
N GLY A 90 5.88 7.00 -7.68
CA GLY A 90 5.13 5.93 -7.04
C GLY A 90 4.59 4.90 -8.05
N CYS A 91 3.96 3.87 -7.52
CA CYS A 91 3.27 2.85 -8.30
C CYS A 91 2.24 2.09 -7.45
N ALA A 92 1.38 1.33 -8.12
CA ALA A 92 0.35 0.48 -7.54
C ALA A 92 0.48 -0.95 -8.06
N ILE A 93 0.21 -1.92 -7.19
CA ILE A 93 0.18 -3.34 -7.51
C ILE A 93 -1.04 -4.00 -6.85
N ASP A 94 -1.75 -4.83 -7.63
CA ASP A 94 -2.91 -5.58 -7.14
C ASP A 94 -2.51 -7.01 -6.81
N LEU A 95 -2.54 -7.32 -5.52
CA LEU A 95 -2.19 -8.62 -4.99
C LEU A 95 -3.46 -9.44 -4.75
N LEU A 96 -3.60 -10.54 -5.47
CA LEU A 96 -4.71 -11.48 -5.32
C LEU A 96 -4.37 -12.61 -4.38
N HIS A 97 -5.32 -12.95 -3.52
CA HIS A 97 -5.19 -14.00 -2.53
C HIS A 97 -6.53 -14.68 -2.23
N GLN A 98 -6.48 -15.79 -1.49
CA GLN A 98 -7.68 -16.56 -1.08
C GLN A 98 -8.17 -16.22 0.33
N TYR A 99 -7.23 -16.07 1.26
CA TYR A 99 -7.53 -15.84 2.68
C TYR A 99 -6.45 -14.96 3.33
N LEU A 100 -6.38 -13.68 2.94
CA LEU A 100 -5.72 -12.67 3.74
C LEU A 100 -6.68 -12.35 4.88
N ASN A 101 -6.36 -12.83 6.08
CA ASN A 101 -7.06 -12.43 7.29
C ASN A 101 -6.61 -11.01 7.68
N ASN A 102 -6.83 -10.03 6.79
CA ASN A 102 -6.40 -8.64 6.97
C ASN A 102 -4.94 -8.54 7.44
N LYS A 103 -4.05 -9.25 6.75
CA LYS A 103 -2.62 -9.30 7.09
C LYS A 103 -1.80 -9.49 5.84
N PHE A 104 -0.61 -8.92 5.79
CA PHE A 104 0.36 -9.21 4.73
C PHE A 104 1.78 -9.10 5.26
N GLU A 105 2.70 -9.79 4.58
CA GLU A 105 4.10 -9.87 4.94
C GLU A 105 4.96 -9.67 3.69
N PHE A 106 6.06 -8.94 3.83
CA PHE A 106 7.05 -8.76 2.78
C PHE A 106 8.45 -8.67 3.38
N ASN A 107 9.45 -9.06 2.60
CA ASN A 107 10.84 -8.79 2.91
C ASN A 107 11.28 -7.55 2.14
N ALA A 108 11.93 -6.61 2.80
CA ALA A 108 12.58 -5.49 2.14
C ALA A 108 14.09 -5.65 2.25
N THR A 109 14.77 -5.56 1.11
CA THR A 109 16.22 -5.75 1.01
C THR A 109 16.86 -4.47 0.52
N LEU A 110 17.85 -4.00 1.27
CA LEU A 110 18.75 -2.93 0.89
C LEU A 110 20.08 -3.53 0.42
N SER A 111 20.60 -3.06 -0.71
CA SER A 111 21.87 -3.50 -1.29
C SER A 111 22.58 -2.37 -2.04
N ASN A 112 23.88 -2.54 -2.28
CA ASN A 112 24.70 -1.62 -3.09
C ASN A 112 25.39 -2.36 -4.23
N ASP A 113 24.60 -3.09 -5.02
CA ASP A 113 25.13 -4.08 -5.94
C ASP A 113 26.08 -5.06 -5.18
N ASN A 114 27.14 -5.55 -5.83
CA ASN A 114 28.12 -6.44 -5.20
C ASN A 114 29.14 -5.69 -4.30
N LYS A 115 28.77 -4.53 -3.73
CA LYS A 115 29.61 -3.73 -2.84
C LYS A 115 29.02 -3.65 -1.43
N GLU A 116 29.82 -3.16 -0.50
CA GLU A 116 29.39 -2.93 0.88
C GLU A 116 28.28 -1.86 0.93
N ILE A 117 27.27 -2.10 1.78
CA ILE A 117 26.14 -1.17 1.95
C ILE A 117 26.57 0.14 2.61
N LYS A 118 27.72 0.19 3.28
CA LYS A 118 28.32 1.41 3.83
C LYS A 118 28.48 2.54 2.81
N GLU A 119 28.74 2.19 1.55
CA GLU A 119 28.93 3.17 0.47
C GLU A 119 27.64 3.89 0.06
N CYS A 120 26.46 3.31 0.34
CA CYS A 120 25.16 3.90 -0.02
C CYS A 120 24.28 4.24 1.20
N LEU A 121 24.59 3.69 2.37
CA LEU A 121 23.97 4.05 3.64
C LEU A 121 24.56 5.33 4.22
N HIS A 122 23.74 6.08 4.95
CA HIS A 122 24.17 7.26 5.67
C HIS A 122 24.14 7.05 7.19
N PRO A 123 25.07 7.69 7.93
CA PRO A 123 25.09 7.60 9.38
C PRO A 123 23.87 8.31 9.97
N MET A 124 23.35 7.81 11.09
CA MET A 124 22.21 8.39 11.78
C MET A 124 22.46 9.82 12.26
N THR A 125 23.71 10.19 12.54
CA THR A 125 24.11 11.54 12.93
C THR A 125 23.93 12.59 11.83
N THR A 126 23.73 12.18 10.58
CA THR A 126 23.46 13.05 9.42
C THR A 126 22.12 12.72 8.79
N ASP A 127 21.12 12.40 9.61
CA ASP A 127 19.75 12.08 9.18
C ASP A 127 19.66 10.89 8.23
N GLY A 128 20.48 9.86 8.52
CA GLY A 128 20.77 8.79 7.56
C GLY A 128 19.56 8.05 7.01
N PHE A 129 18.45 7.98 7.75
CA PHE A 129 17.21 7.39 7.27
C PHE A 129 16.62 8.11 6.07
N ASN A 130 16.74 9.45 5.97
CA ASN A 130 16.19 10.22 4.85
C ASN A 130 16.65 9.70 3.49
N ALA A 131 17.90 9.23 3.43
CA ALA A 131 18.54 8.77 2.21
C ALA A 131 18.09 7.38 1.76
N ASN A 132 17.45 6.58 2.63
CA ASN A 132 17.08 5.19 2.34
C ASN A 132 15.73 4.81 2.98
N MET A 133 14.79 5.75 3.00
CA MET A 133 13.43 5.51 3.49
C MET A 133 12.45 5.36 2.33
N VAL A 134 11.49 4.46 2.53
CA VAL A 134 10.54 4.00 1.53
C VAL A 134 9.12 4.18 2.07
N PRO A 135 8.41 5.23 1.65
CA PRO A 135 6.99 5.37 1.93
C PRO A 135 6.17 4.40 1.07
N LEU A 136 5.14 3.83 1.67
CA LEU A 136 4.21 2.88 1.06
C LEU A 136 2.81 3.10 1.63
N ALA A 137 1.79 2.69 0.88
CA ALA A 137 0.42 2.62 1.37
C ALA A 137 -0.22 1.30 0.96
N TYR A 138 -1.33 0.96 1.59
CA TYR A 138 -2.10 -0.23 1.28
C TYR A 138 -3.56 0.00 1.67
N SER A 139 -4.46 -0.79 1.10
CA SER A 139 -5.87 -0.82 1.52
C SER A 139 -6.58 0.54 1.46
N ILE A 140 -6.21 1.38 0.49
CA ILE A 140 -6.82 2.68 0.23
C ILE A 140 -7.35 2.80 -1.20
N GLY A 141 -8.31 3.70 -1.37
CA GLY A 141 -8.80 4.16 -2.67
C GLY A 141 -7.73 4.92 -3.46
N PHE A 142 -7.87 4.87 -4.78
CA PHE A 142 -6.99 5.48 -5.76
C PHE A 142 -6.89 7.00 -5.59
N GLU A 143 -7.98 7.69 -5.27
CA GLU A 143 -7.96 9.14 -5.00
C GLU A 143 -7.06 9.47 -3.80
N ARG A 144 -7.14 8.66 -2.73
CA ARG A 144 -6.28 8.82 -1.54
C ARG A 144 -4.83 8.47 -1.84
N PHE A 145 -4.57 7.52 -2.74
CA PHE A 145 -3.23 7.24 -3.23
C PHE A 145 -2.65 8.44 -4.01
N GLU A 146 -3.38 8.99 -4.98
CA GLU A 146 -2.90 10.13 -5.78
C GLU A 146 -2.63 11.37 -4.91
N LYS A 147 -3.46 11.61 -3.91
CA LYS A 147 -3.22 12.67 -2.94
C LYS A 147 -2.01 12.40 -2.03
N LEU A 148 -1.80 11.15 -1.55
CA LEU A 148 -0.63 10.78 -0.74
C LEU A 148 0.70 10.92 -1.50
N LYS A 149 0.68 10.81 -2.83
CA LYS A 149 1.88 11.04 -3.66
C LYS A 149 2.43 12.45 -3.51
N GLU A 150 1.60 13.43 -3.13
CA GLU A 150 2.02 14.82 -2.96
C GLU A 150 2.48 15.15 -1.54
N GLY A 151 2.31 14.23 -0.59
CA GLY A 151 2.76 14.40 0.79
C GLY A 151 1.81 13.81 1.83
N PRO A 152 2.21 13.79 3.10
CA PRO A 152 1.36 13.43 4.23
C PRO A 152 0.20 14.42 4.38
N TYR A 153 -0.94 13.93 4.85
CA TYR A 153 -2.12 14.78 5.11
C TYR A 153 -2.04 15.46 6.45
N GLU A 154 -2.33 16.75 6.49
CA GLU A 154 -2.57 17.46 7.74
C GLU A 154 -3.94 17.06 8.32
N GLY A 155 -3.92 16.61 9.57
CA GLY A 155 -5.08 16.33 10.39
C GLY A 155 -5.52 17.58 11.16
N GLU A 156 -6.68 17.48 11.81
CA GLU A 156 -7.14 18.56 12.68
C GLU A 156 -6.40 18.48 14.02
N ASP A 157 -5.86 19.60 14.48
CA ASP A 157 -5.12 19.68 15.77
C ASP A 157 -5.91 19.14 16.97
N ILE A 158 -7.24 19.21 16.93
CA ILE A 158 -8.12 18.72 17.99
C ILE A 158 -8.15 17.20 18.09
N SER A 159 -7.80 16.50 17.00
CA SER A 159 -7.78 15.05 16.91
C SER A 159 -6.44 14.45 17.36
N CYS A 160 -5.43 15.27 17.70
CA CYS A 160 -4.12 14.78 18.12
C CYS A 160 -3.95 14.83 19.63
N ASP A 161 -3.87 13.66 20.26
CA ASP A 161 -3.62 13.53 21.71
C ASP A 161 -2.31 14.20 22.15
N LYS A 162 -1.33 14.33 21.24
CA LYS A 162 0.03 14.81 21.50
C LYS A 162 0.42 16.05 20.70
N LYS A 163 -0.55 16.91 20.37
CA LYS A 163 -0.35 18.09 19.51
C LYS A 163 0.84 18.98 19.92
N ASP A 164 1.06 19.18 21.21
CA ASP A 164 2.12 20.08 21.70
C ASP A 164 3.50 19.46 21.46
N GLU A 165 3.67 18.17 21.75
CA GLU A 165 4.89 17.40 21.47
C GLU A 165 5.18 17.33 19.96
N CYS A 166 4.12 17.23 19.14
CA CYS A 166 4.24 17.27 17.68
C CYS A 166 4.77 18.62 17.19
N ARG A 167 4.19 19.72 17.69
CA ARG A 167 4.61 21.08 17.34
C ARG A 167 6.03 21.40 17.79
N GLU A 168 6.45 20.92 18.97
CA GLU A 168 7.84 21.05 19.45
C GLU A 168 8.86 20.44 18.50
N ARG A 169 8.45 19.44 17.70
CA ARG A 169 9.28 18.77 16.68
C ARG A 169 9.05 19.31 15.26
N ALA A 170 8.43 20.49 15.14
CA ALA A 170 7.98 21.09 13.89
C ALA A 170 7.01 20.20 13.07
N GLY A 171 6.44 19.18 13.72
CA GLY A 171 5.38 18.34 13.19
C GLY A 171 4.01 18.98 13.39
N GLU A 172 3.02 18.45 12.69
CA GLU A 172 1.60 18.73 12.90
C GLU A 172 0.89 17.41 13.13
N CYS A 173 -0.36 17.51 13.56
CA CYS A 173 -1.25 16.38 13.47
C CYS A 173 -1.33 15.93 12.01
N LEU A 174 -1.04 14.66 11.75
CA LEU A 174 -1.20 14.04 10.44
C LEU A 174 -2.46 13.18 10.44
N LYS A 175 -3.22 13.15 9.35
CA LYS A 175 -4.27 12.13 9.20
C LYS A 175 -3.61 10.77 9.01
N PRO A 176 -4.31 9.68 9.40
CA PRO A 176 -3.88 8.34 9.06
C PRO A 176 -3.43 8.22 7.61
N GLY A 177 -2.30 7.56 7.41
CA GLY A 177 -1.66 7.46 6.11
C GLY A 177 -1.00 6.11 5.93
N GLY A 178 -0.10 6.06 4.95
CA GLY A 178 0.75 4.91 4.70
C GLY A 178 1.77 4.65 5.81
N LEU A 179 2.61 3.66 5.60
CA LEU A 179 3.79 3.40 6.41
C LEU A 179 5.03 3.82 5.65
N GLU A 180 6.13 4.03 6.36
CA GLU A 180 7.45 4.14 5.75
C GLU A 180 8.43 3.32 6.57
N PHE A 181 9.36 2.68 5.88
CA PHE A 181 10.46 1.95 6.50
C PHE A 181 11.78 2.41 5.90
N GLY A 182 12.88 2.30 6.64
CA GLY A 182 14.18 2.70 6.11
C GLY A 182 15.36 2.11 6.85
N TRP A 183 16.54 2.45 6.37
CA TRP A 183 17.81 2.03 6.97
C TRP A 183 18.74 3.21 7.19
N ALA A 184 19.52 3.12 8.25
CA ALA A 184 20.66 3.97 8.54
C ALA A 184 21.72 3.14 9.28
N TYR A 185 22.83 3.76 9.67
CA TYR A 185 23.80 3.08 10.53
C TYR A 185 24.28 3.94 11.69
N ASN A 186 24.68 3.27 12.77
CA ASN A 186 25.41 3.86 13.87
C ASN A 186 26.64 3.00 14.19
N GLY A 187 27.83 3.60 14.05
CA GLY A 187 29.08 2.86 14.08
C GLY A 187 29.13 1.81 12.96
N ASP A 188 29.24 0.54 13.34
CA ASP A 188 29.29 -0.59 12.41
C ASP A 188 27.92 -1.28 12.23
N LYS A 189 26.90 -0.91 13.01
CA LYS A 189 25.60 -1.58 13.01
C LYS A 189 24.62 -0.90 12.09
N VAL A 190 23.87 -1.70 11.32
CA VAL A 190 22.72 -1.23 10.55
C VAL A 190 21.52 -1.12 11.48
N HIS A 191 20.77 -0.04 11.34
CA HIS A 191 19.50 0.19 12.01
C HIS A 191 18.39 0.20 10.96
N ALA A 192 17.25 -0.38 11.33
CA ALA A 192 16.02 -0.25 10.56
C ALA A 192 15.06 0.71 11.28
N SER A 193 14.20 1.39 10.54
CA SER A 193 13.10 2.17 11.07
C SER A 193 11.77 1.78 10.45
N MET A 194 10.69 2.02 11.18
CA MET A 194 9.32 1.92 10.64
C MET A 194 8.35 2.81 11.40
N GLN A 195 7.56 3.58 10.66
CA GLN A 195 6.63 4.58 11.19
C GLN A 195 5.56 4.94 10.16
N SER A 196 4.65 5.85 10.51
CA SER A 196 3.71 6.45 9.56
C SER A 196 4.42 7.40 8.60
N VAL A 197 3.92 7.49 7.37
CA VAL A 197 4.42 8.47 6.38
C VAL A 197 4.34 9.89 6.95
N GLY A 198 5.49 10.57 7.01
CA GLY A 198 5.60 11.94 7.52
C GLY A 198 5.79 12.09 9.03
N GLU A 199 5.78 11.01 9.81
CA GLU A 199 5.88 11.05 11.28
C GLU A 199 7.20 11.71 11.75
N PRO A 200 7.17 12.78 12.57
CA PRO A 200 8.40 13.42 13.06
C PRO A 200 9.32 12.48 13.84
N VAL A 201 8.74 11.52 14.55
CA VAL A 201 9.51 10.66 15.45
C VAL A 201 9.96 9.40 14.73
N VAL A 202 11.29 9.28 14.55
CA VAL A 202 11.85 8.10 13.94
C VAL A 202 11.88 6.95 14.93
N CYS A 203 11.22 5.87 14.57
CA CYS A 203 11.23 4.68 15.38
C CYS A 203 12.23 3.66 14.84
N GLU A 204 13.31 3.42 15.58
CA GLU A 204 14.49 2.72 15.06
C GLU A 204 15.00 1.60 15.99
N CYS A 205 15.54 0.55 15.40
CA CYS A 205 16.21 -0.54 16.11
C CYS A 205 17.46 -1.01 15.37
N PRO A 206 18.54 -1.36 16.08
CA PRO A 206 19.67 -2.04 15.46
C PRO A 206 19.22 -3.41 14.96
N LEU A 207 19.70 -3.81 13.79
CA LEU A 207 19.52 -5.16 13.26
C LEU A 207 20.55 -6.09 13.89
N LYS A 208 20.12 -7.31 14.22
CA LYS A 208 20.90 -8.23 15.05
C LYS A 208 22.24 -8.60 14.41
N ASP A 209 22.17 -9.01 13.15
CA ASP A 209 23.28 -9.63 12.40
C ASP A 209 23.76 -8.75 11.23
N ASP A 210 23.19 -7.55 11.06
CA ASP A 210 23.53 -6.67 9.94
C ASP A 210 24.57 -5.62 10.32
N HIS A 211 25.59 -5.52 9.48
CA HIS A 211 26.73 -4.62 9.62
C HIS A 211 26.92 -3.81 8.34
N VAL A 212 27.53 -2.62 8.45
CA VAL A 212 27.70 -1.72 7.28
C VAL A 212 28.60 -2.32 6.19
N ASN A 213 29.50 -3.23 6.55
CA ASN A 213 30.37 -3.92 5.59
C ASN A 213 29.68 -5.13 4.92
N ASN A 214 28.40 -5.42 5.24
CA ASN A 214 27.65 -6.46 4.54
C ASN A 214 27.33 -6.00 3.10
N LEU A 215 27.09 -6.95 2.19
CA LEU A 215 26.65 -6.65 0.82
C LEU A 215 25.16 -6.27 0.72
N LYS A 216 24.37 -6.71 1.72
CA LYS A 216 22.95 -6.42 1.81
C LYS A 216 22.47 -6.44 3.27
N SER A 217 21.35 -5.78 3.50
CA SER A 217 20.57 -5.84 4.73
C SER A 217 19.12 -6.21 4.37
N GLU A 218 18.50 -7.08 5.16
CA GLU A 218 17.13 -7.54 4.90
C GLU A 218 16.29 -7.44 6.16
N ILE A 219 15.12 -6.81 6.04
CA ILE A 219 14.09 -6.78 7.08
C ILE A 219 12.86 -7.54 6.62
N SER A 220 12.21 -8.25 7.55
CA SER A 220 10.90 -8.86 7.33
C SER A 220 9.85 -8.01 8.01
N VAL A 221 8.95 -7.45 7.22
CA VAL A 221 7.86 -6.60 7.67
C VAL A 221 6.58 -7.40 7.65
N ARG A 222 5.88 -7.41 8.78
CA ARG A 222 4.54 -7.95 8.92
C ARG A 222 3.59 -6.81 9.27
N VAL A 223 2.47 -6.74 8.58
CA VAL A 223 1.37 -5.82 8.86
C VAL A 223 0.12 -6.63 9.14
N ASP A 224 -0.53 -6.41 10.28
CA ASP A 224 -1.76 -7.09 10.67
C ASP A 224 -2.73 -6.17 11.41
N ASP A 225 -3.98 -6.59 11.56
CA ASP A 225 -5.03 -5.86 12.28
C ASP A 225 -4.94 -6.00 13.81
N GLY A 226 -3.84 -6.58 14.32
CA GLY A 226 -3.60 -6.80 15.74
C GLY A 226 -3.07 -5.58 16.50
N LEU A 227 -2.76 -5.77 17.78
CA LEU A 227 -2.31 -4.71 18.71
C LEU A 227 -1.05 -3.94 18.25
N TYR A 228 -0.24 -4.55 17.38
CA TYR A 228 1.06 -4.03 16.98
C TYR A 228 1.05 -3.31 15.63
N TRP A 229 0.00 -3.46 14.82
CA TRP A 229 -0.22 -3.00 13.42
C TRP A 229 0.86 -3.31 12.40
N PHE A 230 2.13 -3.09 12.75
CA PHE A 230 3.29 -3.56 12.05
C PHE A 230 4.31 -4.17 13.03
N LYS A 231 5.15 -5.06 12.49
CA LYS A 231 6.30 -5.63 13.20
C LYS A 231 7.45 -5.84 12.22
N ILE A 232 8.64 -5.39 12.59
CA ILE A 232 9.89 -5.81 11.93
C ILE A 232 10.52 -6.96 12.72
N GLU A 233 10.85 -8.04 12.02
CA GLU A 233 11.57 -9.18 12.60
C GLU A 233 13.10 -9.01 12.47
N LYS A 234 13.87 -9.86 13.18
CA LYS A 234 15.35 -9.86 13.17
C LYS A 234 16.04 -8.60 13.73
N VAL A 235 15.33 -7.79 14.52
CA VAL A 235 15.91 -6.69 15.30
C VAL A 235 16.74 -7.21 16.50
N GLY A 236 17.66 -6.37 16.99
CA GLY A 236 18.55 -6.66 18.11
C GLY A 236 17.80 -7.00 19.40
N ARG A 237 18.51 -7.66 20.34
CA ARG A 237 17.91 -8.04 21.63
C ARG A 237 17.39 -6.79 22.35
N HIS A 238 16.17 -6.87 22.89
CA HIS A 238 15.48 -5.79 23.63
C HIS A 238 15.00 -4.59 22.81
N CYS A 239 14.93 -4.71 21.48
CA CYS A 239 14.33 -3.69 20.63
C CYS A 239 13.11 -4.28 19.91
N TYR A 240 12.00 -3.53 19.84
CA TYR A 240 10.76 -3.96 19.19
C TYR A 240 10.25 -2.84 18.30
N LEU A 241 10.50 -2.93 17.00
CA LEU A 241 9.86 -2.07 16.01
C LEU A 241 8.43 -2.57 15.80
N SER A 242 7.55 -2.01 16.62
CA SER A 242 6.11 -2.14 16.50
C SER A 242 5.48 -0.81 16.87
N ASN A 243 4.27 -0.56 16.41
CA ASN A 243 3.53 0.62 16.84
C ASN A 243 3.48 0.74 18.38
N SER A 244 3.35 -0.39 19.09
CA SER A 244 3.34 -0.40 20.56
C SER A 244 4.67 -0.01 21.23
N GLY A 245 5.79 -0.39 20.62
CA GLY A 245 7.13 -0.05 21.10
C GLY A 245 7.52 1.39 20.76
N CYS A 246 6.90 1.93 19.71
CA CYS A 246 7.10 3.27 19.18
C CYS A 246 6.15 4.33 19.80
N HIS A 247 5.20 3.89 20.63
CA HIS A 247 4.05 4.68 21.09
C HIS A 247 4.35 5.94 21.92
N SER A 248 5.60 6.20 22.26
CA SER A 248 5.91 7.39 23.05
C SER A 248 5.62 8.68 22.28
N PHE A 249 5.53 8.72 20.94
CA PHE A 249 5.24 9.96 20.19
C PHE A 249 4.67 9.68 18.78
N VAL A 250 3.35 9.65 18.63
CA VAL A 250 2.71 9.49 17.31
C VAL A 250 1.89 10.75 17.04
N CYS A 251 2.26 11.49 16.00
CA CYS A 251 1.61 12.72 15.57
C CYS A 251 0.45 12.45 14.62
N LEU A 252 -0.40 11.49 14.98
CA LEU A 252 -1.55 11.10 14.18
C LEU A 252 -2.84 11.56 14.84
N GLY A 253 -3.76 12.08 14.03
CA GLY A 253 -5.10 12.42 14.45
C GLY A 253 -5.98 11.17 14.59
N THR A 254 -6.80 11.12 15.64
CA THR A 254 -7.93 10.20 15.76
C THR A 254 -9.14 10.85 15.08
N SER A 255 -9.31 10.69 13.76
CA SER A 255 -10.53 11.17 13.11
C SER A 255 -11.69 10.16 13.29
N ASP A 256 -12.90 10.71 13.30
CA ASP A 256 -14.17 10.05 13.61
C ASP A 256 -14.47 8.72 12.89
N GLU A 257 -15.22 7.90 13.63
CA GLU A 257 -16.00 6.71 13.30
C GLU A 257 -15.72 6.00 11.96
N ILE A 258 -15.37 4.71 12.12
CA ILE A 258 -15.27 3.65 11.11
C ILE A 258 -13.84 3.52 10.53
N VAL A 259 -13.13 2.45 10.94
CA VAL A 259 -11.85 1.88 10.44
C VAL A 259 -10.54 2.25 11.16
N PHE A 260 -10.38 3.41 11.81
CA PHE A 260 -9.05 3.85 12.30
C PHE A 260 -8.90 3.77 13.83
N GLU A 261 -8.36 2.67 14.37
CA GLU A 261 -7.84 2.72 15.74
C GLU A 261 -6.44 3.35 15.70
N LYS A 262 -6.29 4.52 16.34
CA LYS A 262 -5.05 5.31 16.56
C LYS A 262 -4.19 5.65 15.32
N GLY A 263 -4.81 6.09 14.23
CA GLY A 263 -4.06 6.85 13.22
C GLY A 263 -3.38 6.04 12.11
N LEU A 264 -3.54 4.72 12.03
CA LEU A 264 -2.99 3.90 10.93
C LEU A 264 -4.09 3.25 10.09
N ILE A 265 -3.83 3.09 8.79
CA ILE A 265 -4.74 2.36 7.89
C ILE A 265 -4.69 0.88 8.24
N LYS A 266 -5.85 0.25 8.49
CA LYS A 266 -5.92 -1.19 8.69
C LYS A 266 -5.58 -1.94 7.39
N PRO A 267 -4.81 -3.03 7.44
CA PRO A 267 -4.54 -3.88 6.28
C PRO A 267 -5.79 -4.64 5.84
N ILE A 268 -6.71 -3.99 5.16
CA ILE A 268 -7.95 -4.59 4.66
C ILE A 268 -7.70 -5.26 3.31
N THR A 269 -8.25 -6.46 3.15
CA THR A 269 -8.39 -7.09 1.84
C THR A 269 -9.84 -7.15 1.44
N TRP A 270 -10.14 -6.66 0.23
CA TRP A 270 -11.51 -6.55 -0.24
C TRP A 270 -11.93 -7.82 -0.95
N LYS A 271 -13.14 -8.30 -0.63
CA LYS A 271 -13.74 -9.45 -1.30
C LYS A 271 -14.06 -9.10 -2.75
N ILE A 272 -13.81 -10.05 -3.66
CA ILE A 272 -14.09 -9.94 -5.08
C ILE A 272 -15.34 -10.75 -5.43
N GLU A 273 -16.42 -10.05 -5.77
CA GLU A 273 -17.67 -10.68 -6.20
C GLU A 273 -17.73 -10.87 -7.71
N ASP A 274 -17.16 -9.94 -8.47
CA ASP A 274 -17.02 -10.08 -9.91
C ASP A 274 -16.16 -11.32 -10.26
N LYS A 275 -16.68 -12.19 -11.12
CA LYS A 275 -16.00 -13.42 -11.57
C LYS A 275 -15.42 -13.29 -12.99
N SER A 276 -15.42 -12.09 -13.56
CA SER A 276 -14.93 -11.83 -14.93
C SER A 276 -13.41 -12.01 -15.10
N HIS A 277 -12.64 -12.11 -14.02
CA HIS A 277 -11.20 -12.43 -14.04
C HIS A 277 -10.88 -13.90 -14.32
N GLY A 278 -11.91 -14.78 -14.37
CA GLY A 278 -11.79 -16.14 -14.90
C GLY A 278 -11.13 -17.18 -13.98
N ASP A 279 -10.67 -16.80 -12.78
CA ASP A 279 -10.08 -17.72 -11.80
C ASP A 279 -10.81 -17.56 -10.45
N SER A 280 -11.80 -18.43 -10.18
CA SER A 280 -12.60 -18.41 -8.96
C SER A 280 -11.81 -18.72 -7.69
N TYR A 281 -10.55 -19.14 -7.83
CA TYR A 281 -9.67 -19.48 -6.71
C TYR A 281 -9.28 -18.25 -5.89
N TYR A 282 -9.18 -17.07 -6.52
CA TYR A 282 -8.82 -15.81 -5.85
C TYR A 282 -10.08 -14.96 -5.67
N ASP A 283 -10.42 -14.71 -4.42
CA ASP A 283 -11.63 -13.99 -4.02
C ASP A 283 -11.34 -12.78 -3.13
N GLN A 284 -10.07 -12.44 -2.93
CA GLN A 284 -9.65 -11.26 -2.18
C GLN A 284 -8.57 -10.46 -2.94
N LEU A 285 -8.67 -9.13 -2.84
CA LEU A 285 -7.74 -8.17 -3.42
C LEU A 285 -7.12 -7.30 -2.33
N LEU A 286 -5.79 -7.21 -2.33
CA LEU A 286 -5.02 -6.21 -1.60
C LEU A 286 -4.40 -5.25 -2.62
N ALA A 287 -4.80 -3.98 -2.59
CA ALA A 287 -4.07 -2.94 -3.30
C ALA A 287 -2.90 -2.47 -2.45
N PHE A 288 -1.69 -2.61 -2.98
CA PHE A 288 -0.46 -2.15 -2.37
C PHE A 288 0.17 -1.05 -3.24
N TYR A 289 0.70 -0.03 -2.60
CA TYR A 289 1.19 1.18 -3.25
C TYR A 289 2.60 1.48 -2.75
N LEU A 290 3.54 1.68 -3.68
CA LEU A 290 4.80 2.35 -3.36
C LEU A 290 4.61 3.83 -3.61
N LEU A 291 4.86 4.64 -2.60
CA LEU A 291 4.73 6.09 -2.69
C LEU A 291 6.07 6.68 -3.14
N PRO A 292 6.07 7.82 -3.85
CA PRO A 292 7.31 8.49 -4.21
C PRO A 292 8.00 9.08 -2.97
N GLN A 293 9.28 9.41 -3.07
CA GLN A 293 10.06 10.07 -2.01
C GLN A 293 9.44 11.39 -1.54
N LYS A 294 8.77 12.11 -2.45
CA LYS A 294 8.04 13.34 -2.13
C LYS A 294 6.78 13.15 -1.29
N ALA A 295 6.32 11.91 -1.10
CA ALA A 295 5.21 11.59 -0.21
C ALA A 295 5.58 11.73 1.27
N SER A 296 6.86 11.94 1.61
CA SER A 296 7.34 12.11 2.97
C SER A 296 8.34 13.26 3.06
N PHE A 297 8.73 13.61 4.28
CA PHE A 297 9.57 14.77 4.58
C PHE A 297 10.96 14.34 5.05
N GLN A 298 11.96 15.16 4.73
CA GLN A 298 13.26 15.05 5.38
C GLN A 298 13.16 15.42 6.86
N ARG A 299 13.95 14.73 7.69
CA ARG A 299 14.16 15.05 9.10
C ARG A 299 15.57 15.54 9.31
N VAL A 300 15.74 16.55 10.15
CA VAL A 300 17.07 17.01 10.61
C VAL A 300 17.08 17.00 12.13
N GLY A 301 17.69 15.95 12.71
CA GLY A 301 17.50 15.61 14.11
C GLY A 301 16.02 15.40 14.43
N ASN A 302 15.47 16.21 15.33
CA ASN A 302 14.06 16.15 15.72
C ASN A 302 13.15 17.11 14.92
N ILE A 303 13.65 17.74 13.86
CA ILE A 303 12.92 18.77 13.10
C ILE A 303 12.52 18.22 11.73
N ILE A 304 11.25 18.34 11.36
CA ILE A 304 10.78 18.05 10.00
C ILE A 304 11.07 19.25 9.07
N LYS A 305 11.56 18.96 7.86
CA LYS A 305 11.61 19.90 6.73
C LYS A 305 10.49 19.63 5.73
N ARG A 306 9.33 20.28 5.92
CA ARG A 306 8.10 20.04 5.12
C ARG A 306 8.26 20.26 3.62
N ASN A 307 9.07 21.25 3.25
CA ASN A 307 9.32 21.59 1.84
C ASN A 307 10.54 20.85 1.26
N SER A 308 10.98 19.79 1.92
CA SER A 308 12.14 19.00 1.50
C SER A 308 11.74 17.53 1.42
N PRO A 309 11.47 17.01 0.21
CA PRO A 309 11.14 15.60 0.04
C PRO A 309 12.35 14.74 0.43
N LEU A 310 12.11 13.47 0.76
CA LEU A 310 13.20 12.52 0.97
C LEU A 310 14.16 12.52 -0.23
N ASN A 311 15.45 12.31 0.03
CA ASN A 311 16.53 12.43 -0.95
C ASN A 311 17.10 11.07 -1.38
N GLY A 312 16.29 10.01 -1.29
CA GLY A 312 16.70 8.63 -1.54
C GLY A 312 15.91 7.91 -2.64
N PRO A 313 15.95 6.56 -2.66
CA PRO A 313 16.96 5.77 -1.98
C PRO A 313 18.32 5.89 -2.68
N ASN A 314 19.38 6.04 -1.89
CA ASN A 314 20.77 6.00 -2.37
C ASN A 314 21.22 4.56 -2.63
N CYS A 315 20.74 3.62 -1.81
CA CYS A 315 20.90 2.20 -2.03
C CYS A 315 19.84 1.66 -2.99
N LYS A 316 20.07 0.45 -3.50
CA LYS A 316 19.05 -0.31 -4.21
C LYS A 316 18.13 -0.98 -3.19
N ILE A 317 16.82 -0.78 -3.34
CA ILE A 317 15.79 -1.34 -2.48
C ILE A 317 14.83 -2.22 -3.28
N GLU A 318 14.76 -3.48 -2.88
CA GLU A 318 13.82 -4.46 -3.43
C GLU A 318 12.81 -4.86 -2.35
N ILE A 319 11.53 -4.99 -2.71
CA ILE A 319 10.46 -5.47 -1.84
C ILE A 319 9.93 -6.78 -2.40
N LYS A 320 9.95 -7.81 -1.58
CA LYS A 320 9.65 -9.18 -1.98
C LYS A 320 8.45 -9.71 -1.20
N PHE A 321 7.37 -10.01 -1.91
CA PHE A 321 6.24 -10.76 -1.36
C PHE A 321 6.48 -12.24 -1.60
N VAL A 322 6.65 -12.99 -0.51
CA VAL A 322 6.90 -14.43 -0.58
C VAL A 322 5.60 -15.14 -1.00
N SER A 323 5.62 -15.75 -2.17
CA SER A 323 4.58 -16.67 -2.63
C SER A 323 4.75 -17.97 -1.84
N LEU A 324 3.97 -18.13 -0.77
CA LEU A 324 4.00 -19.28 0.15
C LEU A 324 3.80 -20.64 -0.57
N ARG A 325 4.85 -21.19 -1.20
CA ARG A 325 4.85 -22.56 -1.76
C ARG A 325 5.25 -23.62 -0.73
N ASN A 326 5.84 -23.23 0.41
CA ASN A 326 6.52 -24.15 1.33
C ASN A 326 5.93 -24.23 2.74
N PHE A 327 4.64 -24.59 2.84
CA PHE A 327 4.14 -25.33 4.01
C PHE A 327 3.44 -26.59 3.52
N ILE A 328 4.23 -27.67 3.42
CA ILE A 328 3.75 -29.03 3.26
C ILE A 328 3.04 -29.40 4.57
N PHE A 329 1.72 -29.58 4.47
CA PHE A 329 0.69 -29.78 5.51
C PHE A 329 -0.09 -28.52 5.95
N LYS A 330 -1.33 -28.47 5.43
CA LYS A 330 -2.49 -27.61 5.71
C LYS A 330 -2.49 -26.21 5.07
N PHE A 331 -3.29 -26.12 4.00
CA PHE A 331 -3.72 -24.96 3.22
C PHE A 331 -2.67 -24.29 2.33
N LYS A 332 -2.73 -24.64 1.04
CA LYS A 332 -2.06 -23.93 -0.07
C LYS A 332 -2.66 -22.54 -0.20
N ILE A 333 -1.84 -21.52 0.00
CA ILE A 333 -2.14 -20.13 -0.29
C ILE A 333 -1.26 -19.74 -1.48
N TYR A 334 -1.86 -19.32 -2.59
CA TYR A 334 -1.12 -18.75 -3.73
C TYR A 334 -1.38 -17.25 -3.77
N LEU A 335 -0.35 -16.48 -4.12
CA LEU A 335 -0.41 -15.05 -4.39
C LEU A 335 -0.23 -14.85 -5.89
N ARG A 336 -1.06 -14.04 -6.55
CA ARG A 336 -0.90 -13.70 -7.98
C ARG A 336 -1.25 -12.24 -8.29
N LEU A 337 -0.78 -11.73 -9.42
CA LEU A 337 -0.93 -10.33 -9.85
C LEU A 337 -2.05 -10.17 -10.90
N LEU A 338 -2.79 -9.06 -10.97
CA LEU A 338 -3.66 -8.72 -12.12
C LEU A 338 -2.99 -7.76 -13.14
N ILE A 339 -3.24 -7.96 -14.44
CA ILE A 339 -2.63 -7.22 -15.57
C ILE A 339 -3.68 -6.83 -16.62
N PHE A 340 -3.41 -5.70 -17.29
CA PHE A 340 -4.20 -5.08 -18.36
C PHE A 340 -4.36 -5.96 -19.60
N ILE A 341 -5.50 -5.84 -20.30
CA ILE A 341 -5.68 -6.35 -21.67
C ILE A 341 -5.95 -5.14 -22.58
N PRO A 342 -5.15 -4.88 -23.62
CA PRO A 342 -5.52 -3.89 -24.63
C PRO A 342 -6.75 -4.40 -25.38
N ILE A 343 -7.90 -3.74 -25.14
CA ILE A 343 -9.08 -3.92 -25.97
C ILE A 343 -8.76 -3.21 -27.30
N PHE A 344 -8.27 -3.97 -28.28
CA PHE A 344 -8.32 -3.54 -29.66
C PHE A 344 -9.80 -3.42 -30.05
N SER A 345 -10.30 -2.18 -30.04
CA SER A 345 -11.54 -1.83 -30.73
C SER A 345 -11.26 -1.92 -32.24
N THR A 346 -11.42 -3.12 -32.80
CA THR A 346 -11.51 -3.29 -34.25
C THR A 346 -12.90 -2.88 -34.69
N HIS A 347 -13.11 -1.58 -34.90
CA HIS A 347 -14.02 -1.14 -35.94
C HIS A 347 -13.39 -1.50 -37.29
N ILE A 348 -13.67 -2.69 -37.80
CA ILE A 348 -13.47 -3.00 -39.21
C ILE A 348 -14.82 -3.24 -39.84
N HIS A 349 -15.12 -2.34 -40.77
CA HIS A 349 -16.27 -2.32 -41.64
C HIS A 349 -16.53 -3.65 -42.33
N SER A 350 -17.81 -3.97 -42.40
CA SER A 350 -18.42 -4.95 -43.28
C SER A 350 -17.98 -4.76 -44.74
N TYR A 351 -17.38 -5.79 -45.33
CA TYR A 351 -17.49 -6.03 -46.77
C TYR A 351 -17.75 -7.51 -47.01
N PHE A 352 -18.94 -7.76 -47.56
CA PHE A 352 -19.33 -8.98 -48.26
C PHE A 352 -18.44 -9.16 -49.51
N PHE A 353 -17.94 -10.37 -49.76
CA PHE A 353 -17.97 -10.98 -51.10
C PHE A 353 -17.91 -12.52 -51.01
N TYR A 354 -18.50 -13.11 -52.03
CA TYR A 354 -19.02 -14.46 -52.20
C TYR A 354 -17.97 -15.58 -52.46
N SER A 355 -18.38 -16.81 -52.08
CA SER A 355 -18.17 -18.13 -52.72
C SER A 355 -16.77 -18.66 -53.07
N TYR A 356 -16.45 -19.88 -52.61
CA TYR A 356 -16.62 -21.12 -53.41
C TYR A 356 -16.46 -22.38 -52.54
N SER A 357 -17.31 -23.36 -52.81
CA SER A 357 -17.27 -24.75 -52.33
C SER A 357 -16.09 -25.53 -52.93
N TYR A 358 -15.54 -26.53 -52.23
CA TYR A 358 -15.43 -27.96 -52.66
C TYR A 358 -14.51 -28.80 -51.72
N PHE A 359 -15.09 -29.91 -51.22
CA PHE A 359 -14.56 -31.29 -51.10
C PHE A 359 -13.31 -31.69 -50.25
N PHE A 360 -13.61 -32.46 -49.18
CA PHE A 360 -13.29 -33.88 -48.88
C PHE A 360 -11.88 -34.43 -48.53
N TYR A 361 -11.94 -35.44 -47.64
CA TYR A 361 -10.99 -36.50 -47.23
C TYR A 361 -9.87 -36.07 -46.25
N SER A 362 -9.63 -36.71 -45.10
CA SER A 362 -10.11 -37.99 -44.50
C SER A 362 -10.10 -37.89 -42.97
#